data_AF-A0A3D6CJP5-F1
#
_entry.id   AF-A0A3D6CJP5-F1
#
_cell.length_a   1.000
_cell.length_b   1.000
_cell.length_c   1.000
_cell.angle_alpha   90.00
_cell.angle_beta   90.00
_cell.angle_gamma   90.00
#
_symmetry.space_group_name_H-M   'P 1'
#
loop_
_entity.id
_entity.type
_entity.pdbx_description
1 polymer ?
#
loop_
_entity_poly.entity_id
_entity_poly.type
_entity_poly.pdbx_seq_one_letter_code
_entity_poly.pdbx_strand_id
1 'polypeptide(L)'
;MKKLRLILGDQLNSQHSWFKETNSAVTYCMFEMRQETDYVTHHIQKVVGFFAAMRTFAQTLQDAGHNVVYYRINDANNTQSLTQNLT
;
A
#
# COMPACT_ATOMS: atom_id res chain seq x y z
N MET A 1 -14.46 17.26 0.86
CA MET A 1 -14.05 16.51 -0.35
C MET A 1 -13.30 15.27 0.09
N LYS A 2 -13.63 14.09 -0.43
CA LYS A 2 -12.89 12.85 -0.13
C LYS A 2 -11.53 12.86 -0.84
N LYS A 3 -10.49 12.31 -0.22
CA LYS A 3 -9.12 12.27 -0.75
C LYS A 3 -8.58 10.85 -0.69
N LEU A 4 -8.00 10.39 -1.79
CA LEU A 4 -7.29 9.13 -1.86
C LEU A 4 -5.78 9.41 -1.87
N ARG A 5 -5.01 8.67 -1.07
CA ARG A 5 -3.55 8.75 -0.98
C ARG A 5 -2.96 7.38 -1.29
N LEU A 6 -2.44 7.23 -2.50
CA LEU A 6 -1.70 6.03 -2.89
C LEU A 6 -0.32 6.04 -2.24
N ILE A 7 0.08 4.89 -1.67
CA ILE A 7 1.42 4.66 -1.13
C ILE A 7 2.02 3.44 -1.84
N LEU A 8 3.18 3.65 -2.47
CA LEU A 8 3.94 2.59 -3.15
C LEU A 8 4.90 1.88 -2.18
N GLY A 9 5.40 0.70 -2.60
CA GLY A 9 6.25 -0.15 -1.75
C GLY A 9 7.60 0.48 -1.35
N ASP A 10 8.05 1.51 -2.06
CA ASP A 10 9.28 2.27 -1.80
C ASP A 10 9.03 3.58 -1.01
N GLN A 11 7.78 3.92 -0.70
CA GLN A 11 7.38 5.18 -0.06
C GLN A 11 7.08 5.03 1.44
N LEU A 12 7.57 3.97 2.09
CA LEU A 12 7.22 3.58 3.46
C LEU A 12 7.94 4.43 4.52
N ASN A 13 7.64 5.73 4.55
CA ASN A 13 8.20 6.69 5.50
C ASN A 13 7.16 7.10 6.55
N SER A 14 7.30 6.60 7.78
CA SER A 14 6.40 6.91 8.90
C SER A 14 6.44 8.38 9.34
N GLN A 15 7.49 9.13 9.00
CA GLN A 15 7.63 10.55 9.32
C GLN A 15 7.04 11.48 8.26
N HIS A 16 6.42 10.93 7.21
CA HIS A 16 5.83 11.73 6.15
C HIS A 16 4.70 12.64 6.69
N SER A 17 4.60 13.86 6.17
CA SER A 17 3.67 14.89 6.64
C SER A 17 2.19 14.47 6.58
N TRP A 18 1.86 13.49 5.73
CA TRP A 18 0.51 12.94 5.62
C TRP A 18 -0.01 12.31 6.91
N PHE A 19 0.88 11.76 7.74
CA PHE A 19 0.53 10.95 8.91
C PHE A 19 0.56 11.73 10.22
N LYS A 20 0.82 13.04 10.17
CA LYS A 20 0.86 13.89 11.39
C LYS A 20 -0.50 13.99 12.09
N GLU A 21 -1.59 13.93 11.32
CA GLU A 21 -2.96 14.05 11.80
C GLU A 21 -3.87 13.04 11.08
N THR A 22 -4.86 12.53 11.80
CA THR A 22 -5.91 11.67 11.23
C THR A 22 -7.02 12.53 10.61
N ASN A 23 -7.58 12.06 9.50
CA ASN A 23 -8.68 12.75 8.82
C ASN A 23 -9.62 11.71 8.19
N SER A 24 -10.88 11.70 8.61
CA SER A 24 -11.88 10.73 8.16
C SER A 24 -12.26 10.84 6.68
N ALA A 25 -11.95 11.97 6.03
CA ALA A 25 -12.16 12.14 4.59
C ALA A 25 -10.98 11.63 3.74
N VAL A 26 -9.89 11.18 4.37
CA VAL A 26 -8.69 10.67 3.70
C VAL A 26 -8.66 9.15 3.80
N THR A 27 -8.48 8.49 2.66
CA THR A 27 -8.23 7.05 2.58
C THR A 27 -6.86 6.82 1.98
N TYR A 28 -6.06 5.99 2.63
CA TYR A 28 -4.78 5.52 2.10
C TYR A 28 -4.98 4.19 1.41
N CYS A 29 -4.32 3.97 0.29
CA CYS A 29 -4.37 2.68 -0.40
C CYS A 29 -2.97 2.15 -0.73
N MET A 30 -2.84 0.83 -0.62
CA MET A 30 -1.63 0.07 -0.89
C MET A 30 -2.02 -1.27 -1.51
N PHE A 31 -1.33 -1.67 -2.57
CA PHE A 31 -1.63 -2.91 -3.30
C PHE A 31 -0.35 -3.69 -3.55
N GLU A 32 -0.29 -4.95 -3.13
CA GLU A 32 0.74 -5.89 -3.57
C GLU A 32 0.41 -6.31 -5.00
N MET A 33 1.30 -6.08 -5.98
CA MET A 33 1.01 -6.39 -7.40
C MET A 33 2.13 -7.17 -8.05
N ARG A 34 1.77 -8.09 -8.95
CA ARG A 34 2.72 -8.86 -9.78
C ARG A 34 3.48 -8.01 -10.80
N GLN A 35 2.93 -6.86 -11.17
CA GLN A 35 3.52 -6.00 -12.20
C GLN A 35 4.90 -5.44 -11.82
N GLU A 36 5.13 -5.19 -10.52
CA GLU A 36 6.46 -4.84 -9.98
C GLU A 36 7.45 -6.03 -10.02
N THR A 37 6.96 -7.25 -10.27
CA THR A 37 7.75 -8.48 -10.33
C THR A 37 7.94 -9.07 -11.73
N ASP A 38 7.22 -8.56 -12.73
CA ASP A 38 7.19 -9.15 -14.08
C ASP A 38 8.16 -8.47 -15.07
N TYR A 39 8.72 -7.29 -14.74
CA TYR A 39 9.67 -6.59 -15.61
C TYR A 39 11.06 -7.25 -15.63
N VAL A 40 11.48 -7.83 -14.50
CA VAL A 40 12.70 -8.64 -14.38
C VAL A 40 12.50 -9.72 -13.32
N THR A 41 13.26 -10.81 -13.41
CA THR A 41 13.28 -11.81 -12.34
C THR A 41 13.85 -11.19 -11.06
N HIS A 42 12.98 -10.96 -10.08
CA HIS A 42 13.41 -10.47 -8.78
C HIS A 42 13.76 -11.62 -7.83
N HIS A 43 14.76 -11.38 -6.98
CA HIS A 43 15.08 -12.31 -5.90
C HIS A 43 13.91 -12.41 -4.91
N ILE A 44 13.55 -13.63 -4.51
CA ILE A 44 12.39 -13.89 -3.64
C ILE A 44 12.47 -13.04 -2.35
N GLN A 45 13.65 -12.94 -1.73
CA GLN A 45 13.86 -12.13 -0.52
C GLN A 45 13.53 -10.64 -0.72
N LYS A 46 13.77 -10.08 -1.91
CA LYS A 46 13.40 -8.70 -2.23
C LYS A 46 11.87 -8.57 -2.17
N VAL A 47 11.16 -9.44 -2.88
CA VAL A 47 9.70 -9.40 -2.99
C VAL A 47 9.05 -9.57 -1.61
N VAL A 48 9.44 -10.61 -0.86
CA VAL A 48 8.87 -10.84 0.47
C VAL A 48 9.26 -9.73 1.45
N GLY A 49 10.44 -9.13 1.31
CA GLY A 49 10.88 -7.98 2.11
C GLY A 49 9.99 -6.76 1.90
N PHE A 50 9.69 -6.41 0.65
CA PHE A 50 8.77 -5.32 0.33
C PHE A 50 7.36 -5.59 0.86
N PHE A 51 6.81 -6.79 0.61
CA PHE A 51 5.47 -7.11 1.10
C PHE A 51 5.40 -7.12 2.63
N ALA A 52 6.41 -7.66 3.32
CA ALA A 52 6.47 -7.61 4.77
C ALA A 52 6.52 -6.16 5.29
N ALA A 53 7.34 -5.31 4.69
CA ALA A 53 7.43 -3.90 5.07
C ALA A 53 6.11 -3.16 4.81
N MET A 54 5.48 -3.36 3.65
CA MET A 54 4.20 -2.75 3.30
C MET A 54 3.07 -3.18 4.24
N ARG A 55 2.99 -4.46 4.59
CA ARG A 55 1.99 -4.99 5.54
C ARG A 55 2.14 -4.36 6.92
N THR A 56 3.37 -4.35 7.43
CA THR A 56 3.68 -3.72 8.72
C THR A 56 3.34 -2.23 8.69
N PHE A 57 3.71 -1.53 7.61
CA PHE A 57 3.41 -0.11 7.47
C PHE A 57 1.90 0.18 7.45
N ALA A 58 1.13 -0.59 6.69
CA ALA A 58 -0.31 -0.48 6.65
C ALA A 58 -0.95 -0.71 8.02
N GLN A 59 -0.51 -1.74 8.74
CA GLN A 59 -0.96 -2.01 10.11
C GLN A 59 -0.63 -0.85 11.06
N THR A 60 0.61 -0.34 11.02
CA THR A 60 1.01 0.82 11.84
C THR A 60 0.13 2.05 11.58
N LEU A 61 -0.23 2.31 10.32
CA LEU A 61 -1.13 3.41 9.98
C LEU A 61 -2.56 3.17 10.49
N GLN A 62 -3.07 1.94 10.40
CA GLN A 62 -4.39 1.57 10.93
C GLN A 62 -4.43 1.70 12.45
N ASP A 63 -3.40 1.22 13.15
CA ASP A 63 -3.28 1.32 14.62
C ASP A 63 -3.19 2.79 15.08
N ALA A 64 -2.62 3.66 14.25
CA ALA A 64 -2.60 5.12 14.46
C ALA A 64 -3.94 5.81 14.12
N GLY A 65 -4.96 5.07 13.68
CA GLY A 65 -6.31 5.59 13.39
C GLY A 65 -6.50 6.15 11.97
N HIS A 66 -5.58 5.86 11.04
CA HIS A 66 -5.79 6.22 9.63
C HIS A 66 -6.67 5.18 8.90
N ASN A 67 -7.50 5.65 7.97
CA ASN A 67 -8.28 4.75 7.11
C ASN A 67 -7.40 4.17 5.98
N VAL A 68 -7.10 2.88 6.03
CA VAL A 68 -6.20 2.22 5.07
C VAL A 68 -6.91 1.05 4.39
N VAL A 69 -6.93 1.08 3.06
CA VAL A 69 -7.32 -0.05 2.20
C VAL A 69 -6.06 -0.74 1.73
N TYR A 70 -5.90 -2.02 2.06
CA TYR A 70 -4.74 -2.81 1.70
C TYR A 70 -5.17 -4.05 0.93
N TYR A 71 -4.64 -4.26 -0.28
CA TYR A 71 -4.82 -5.51 -1.01
C TYR A 71 -3.55 -6.34 -1.00
N ARG A 72 -3.68 -7.58 -0.51
CA ARG A 72 -2.64 -8.60 -0.64
C ARG A 72 -2.55 -9.10 -2.08
N ILE A 73 -1.43 -9.75 -2.41
CA ILE A 73 -1.13 -10.21 -3.76
C ILE A 73 -2.18 -11.20 -4.28
N ASN A 74 -2.81 -11.95 -3.39
CA ASN A 74 -3.83 -12.96 -3.68
C ASN A 74 -5.25 -12.55 -3.26
N ASP A 75 -5.47 -11.27 -2.97
CA ASP A 75 -6.80 -10.76 -2.65
C ASP A 75 -7.72 -10.82 -3.88
N ALA A 76 -8.96 -11.27 -3.70
CA ALA A 76 -9.93 -11.42 -4.78
C ALA A 76 -10.29 -10.09 -5.45
N ASN A 77 -10.18 -8.98 -4.73
CA ASN A 77 -10.44 -7.64 -5.25
C ASN A 77 -9.21 -7.00 -5.91
N ASN A 78 -8.04 -7.64 -5.81
CA ASN A 78 -6.82 -7.11 -6.39
C ASN A 78 -6.69 -7.49 -7.86
N THR A 79 -7.01 -6.54 -8.73
CA THR A 79 -7.00 -6.70 -10.18
C THR A 79 -5.60 -6.90 -10.77
N GLN A 80 -4.54 -6.76 -9.96
CA GLN A 80 -3.14 -6.75 -10.40
C GLN A 80 -2.81 -5.59 -11.35
N SER A 81 -3.67 -4.58 -11.42
CA SER A 81 -3.48 -3.35 -12.18
C SER A 81 -3.67 -2.16 -11.25
N LEU A 82 -2.67 -1.28 -11.19
CA LEU A 82 -2.73 -0.10 -10.34
C LEU A 82 -3.94 0.78 -10.68
N THR A 83 -4.18 1.03 -11.96
CA THR A 83 -5.26 1.92 -12.40
C THR A 83 -6.63 1.32 -12.16
N GLN A 84 -6.80 0.01 -12.36
CA GLN A 84 -8.08 -0.68 -12.08
C GLN A 84 -8.37 -0.79 -10.59
N ASN A 85 -7.36 -0.84 -9.72
CA ASN A 85 -7.57 -0.79 -8.27
C ASN A 85 -7.95 0.62 -7.75
N LEU A 86 -7.87 1.66 -8.60
CA LEU A 86 -8.14 3.07 -8.23
C LEU A 86 -9.48 3.60 -8.79
N THR A 87 -10.23 2.80 -9.52
CA THR A 87 -11.57 3.12 -10.05
C THR A 87 -12.66 2.67 -9.09
#